data_AF-A0A914VEZ2-F1
#
_entry.id   AF-A0A914VEZ2-F1
#
_cell.length_a   1.000
_cell.length_b   1.000
_cell.length_c   1.000
_cell.angle_alpha   90.00
_cell.angle_beta   90.00
_cell.angle_gamma   90.00
#
_symmetry.space_group_name_H-M   'P 1'
#
loop_
_entity.id
_entity.type
_entity.pdbx_description
1 polymer ?
#
loop_
_entity_poly.entity_id
_entity_poly.type
_entity_poly.pdbx_seq_one_letter_code
_entity_poly.pdbx_strand_id
1 'polypeptide(L)'
;MFLVLMFNKDVCNEASKRFPPNAYCITTHSLAYNHMVPSSNGSLVKLGARYSRKFGFKLKTTDVVKVLKHVEGYNTYVRAKNAIATLENFLYTADAELSTEHVPCWERDEHNVT
;
A
#
# COMPACT_ATOMS: atom_id res chain seq x y z
N MET A 1 -10.56 -8.21 33.20
CA MET A 1 -9.48 -8.25 32.21
C MET A 1 -9.26 -6.83 31.73
N PHE A 2 -8.02 -6.35 31.72
CA PHE A 2 -7.67 -4.98 31.32
C PHE A 2 -6.83 -5.01 30.05
N LEU A 3 -7.10 -4.09 29.12
CA LEU A 3 -6.27 -3.86 27.94
C LEU A 3 -5.41 -2.62 28.19
N VAL A 4 -4.10 -2.79 28.13
CA VAL A 4 -3.16 -1.67 28.24
C VAL A 4 -2.49 -1.48 26.89
N LEU A 5 -2.62 -0.26 26.36
CA LEU A 5 -2.04 0.13 25.08
C LEU A 5 -0.75 0.91 25.31
N MET A 6 0.28 0.54 24.55
CA MET A 6 1.59 1.18 24.60
C MET A 6 2.00 1.67 23.22
N PHE A 7 2.79 2.73 23.18
CA PHE A 7 3.37 3.21 21.93
C PHE A 7 4.65 2.42 21.57
N ASN A 8 5.53 2.19 22.54
CA ASN A 8 6.81 1.52 22.34
C ASN A 8 6.72 0.02 22.69
N LYS A 9 7.35 -0.82 21.85
CA LYS A 9 7.50 -2.25 22.07
C LYS A 9 8.31 -2.58 23.32
N ASP A 10 9.35 -1.81 23.63
CA ASP A 10 10.20 -2.07 24.80
C ASP A 10 9.42 -1.82 26.10
N VAL A 11 8.68 -0.72 26.14
CA VAL A 11 7.76 -0.39 27.25
C VAL A 11 6.67 -1.46 27.38
N CYS A 12 6.10 -1.92 26.26
CA CYS A 12 5.12 -3.02 26.26
C CYS A 12 5.70 -4.30 26.87
N ASN A 13 6.92 -4.68 26.51
CA ASN A 13 7.58 -5.90 27.01
C ASN A 13 7.90 -5.81 28.50
N GLU A 14 8.36 -4.65 28.97
CA GLU A 14 8.63 -4.41 30.38
C GLU A 14 7.33 -4.44 31.20
N ALA A 15 6.30 -3.76 30.70
CA ALA A 15 4.97 -3.74 31.30
C ALA A 15 4.34 -5.14 31.39
N SER A 16 4.41 -5.95 30.34
CA SER A 16 3.92 -7.34 30.35
C SER A 16 4.53 -8.21 31.44
N LYS A 17 5.76 -7.88 31.89
CA LYS A 17 6.44 -8.62 32.97
C LYS A 17 6.07 -8.13 34.37
N ARG A 18 5.69 -6.86 34.50
CA ARG A 18 5.38 -6.22 35.79
C ARG A 18 3.90 -6.21 36.12
N PHE A 19 3.04 -6.12 35.11
CA PHE A 19 1.61 -6.07 35.33
C PHE A 19 1.06 -7.43 35.76
N PRO A 20 -0.02 -7.43 36.56
CA PRO A 20 -0.70 -8.65 36.95
C PRO A 20 -1.25 -9.40 35.72
N PRO A 21 -1.42 -10.73 35.80
CA PRO A 21 -1.80 -11.59 34.67
C PRO A 21 -3.18 -11.30 34.08
N ASN A 22 -3.99 -10.46 34.74
CA ASN A 22 -5.28 -9.98 34.26
C ASN A 22 -5.17 -8.76 33.32
N ALA A 23 -3.95 -8.24 33.08
CA ALA A 23 -3.67 -7.14 32.16
C ALA A 23 -2.99 -7.65 30.88
N TYR A 24 -3.62 -7.39 29.73
CA TYR A 24 -3.07 -7.68 28.42
C TYR A 24 -2.42 -6.43 27.85
N CYS A 25 -1.10 -6.49 27.63
CA CYS A 25 -0.31 -5.38 27.13
C CYS A 25 -0.03 -5.57 25.63
N ILE A 26 -0.35 -4.57 24.81
CA ILE A 26 -0.11 -4.60 23.37
C ILE A 26 0.25 -3.22 22.85
N THR A 27 1.07 -3.15 21.80
CA THR A 27 1.33 -1.86 21.14
C THR A 27 0.17 -1.46 20.25
N THR A 28 -0.04 -0.15 20.07
CA THR A 28 -1.03 0.39 19.12
C THR A 28 -0.85 -0.18 17.72
N HIS A 29 0.40 -0.25 17.24
CA HIS A 29 0.73 -0.85 15.95
C HIS A 29 0.40 -2.34 15.88
N SER A 30 0.70 -3.10 16.94
CA SER A 30 0.38 -4.54 16.97
C SER A 30 -1.12 -4.80 17.05
N LEU A 31 -1.87 -3.96 17.76
CA LEU A 31 -3.34 -4.03 17.79
C LEU A 31 -3.91 -3.74 16.40
N ALA A 32 -3.50 -2.63 15.77
CA ALA A 32 -3.96 -2.25 14.44
C ALA A 32 -3.59 -3.28 13.37
N TYR A 33 -2.35 -3.81 13.40
CA TYR A 33 -1.90 -4.83 12.45
C TYR A 33 -2.74 -6.11 12.52
N ASN A 34 -3.10 -6.54 13.73
CA ASN A 34 -3.87 -7.77 13.96
C ASN A 34 -5.38 -7.60 13.80
N HIS A 35 -5.88 -6.37 13.61
CA HIS A 35 -7.29 -6.11 13.36
C HIS A 35 -7.75 -6.87 12.11
N MET A 36 -8.78 -7.69 12.24
CA MET A 36 -9.33 -8.47 11.13
C MET A 36 -10.27 -7.60 10.30
N VAL A 37 -10.08 -7.62 8.99
CA VAL A 37 -10.94 -6.92 8.02
C VAL A 37 -11.39 -7.88 6.94
N PRO A 38 -12.58 -7.71 6.34
CA PRO A 38 -12.99 -8.47 5.16
C PRO A 38 -11.93 -8.36 4.06
N SER A 39 -11.87 -9.30 3.14
CA SER A 39 -11.03 -9.27 1.93
C SER A 39 -11.94 -9.25 0.70
N SER A 40 -11.39 -8.96 -0.48
CA SER A 40 -12.14 -8.91 -1.75
C SER A 40 -12.82 -10.23 -2.11
N ASN A 41 -12.36 -11.35 -1.55
CA ASN A 41 -12.95 -12.69 -1.70
C ASN A 41 -13.88 -13.08 -0.54
N GLY A 42 -14.24 -12.14 0.35
CA GLY A 42 -15.09 -12.38 1.52
C GLY A 42 -14.39 -13.01 2.73
N SER A 43 -13.12 -13.41 2.63
CA SER A 43 -12.36 -13.97 3.77
C SER A 43 -11.86 -12.88 4.71
N LEU A 44 -11.77 -13.16 6.03
CA LEU A 44 -11.16 -12.23 6.98
C LEU A 44 -9.63 -12.31 6.91
N VAL A 45 -8.98 -11.15 6.83
CA VAL A 45 -7.51 -11.02 6.80
C VAL A 45 -7.05 -9.96 7.78
N LYS A 46 -5.83 -10.08 8.28
CA LYS A 46 -5.19 -9.04 9.10
C LYS A 46 -5.08 -7.75 8.29
N LEU A 47 -5.43 -6.62 8.89
CA LEU A 47 -5.31 -5.29 8.28
C LEU A 47 -3.88 -5.05 7.80
N GLY A 48 -2.89 -5.46 8.60
CA GLY A 48 -1.48 -5.44 8.20
C GLY A 48 -1.14 -6.23 6.94
N ALA A 49 -1.83 -7.34 6.68
CA ALA A 49 -1.66 -8.14 5.47
C ALA A 49 -2.28 -7.47 4.21
N ARG A 50 -3.23 -6.53 4.38
CA ARG A 50 -3.66 -5.67 3.28
C ARG A 50 -2.54 -4.69 2.89
N TYR A 51 -1.83 -4.15 3.87
CA TYR A 51 -0.72 -3.22 3.63
C TYR A 51 0.58 -3.91 3.20
N SER A 52 0.81 -5.17 3.56
CA SER A 52 1.97 -5.91 3.06
C SER A 52 1.93 -6.11 1.54
N ARG A 53 0.72 -6.20 0.95
CA ARG A 53 0.53 -6.17 -0.51
C ARG A 53 0.66 -4.77 -1.14
N LYS A 54 0.62 -3.70 -0.35
CA LYS A 54 0.88 -2.32 -0.80
C LYS A 54 2.37 -2.00 -0.92
N PHE A 55 3.26 -2.91 -0.51
CA PHE A 55 4.70 -2.74 -0.70
C PHE A 55 5.11 -3.16 -2.12
N GLY A 56 4.70 -2.35 -3.09
CA GLY A 56 5.17 -2.37 -4.47
C GLY A 56 4.82 -3.65 -5.22
N PHE A 57 3.83 -3.58 -6.09
CA PHE A 57 3.89 -4.36 -7.32
C PHE A 57 5.23 -4.00 -7.96
N LYS A 58 6.27 -4.83 -7.76
CA LYS A 58 7.53 -4.72 -8.52
C LYS A 58 7.25 -5.21 -9.95
N LEU A 59 6.34 -4.54 -10.64
CA LEU A 59 6.06 -4.76 -12.04
C LEU A 59 7.32 -4.37 -12.78
N LYS A 60 7.96 -5.35 -13.41
CA LYS A 60 9.10 -5.07 -14.28
C LYS A 60 8.57 -4.39 -15.53
N THR A 61 9.23 -3.31 -15.93
CA THR A 61 8.92 -2.61 -17.19
C THR A 61 8.90 -3.58 -18.37
N THR A 62 9.77 -4.59 -18.37
CA THR A 62 9.82 -5.64 -19.40
C THR A 62 8.55 -6.46 -19.51
N ASP A 63 7.84 -6.69 -18.41
CA ASP A 63 6.60 -7.46 -18.42
C ASP A 63 5.43 -6.59 -18.88
N VAL A 64 5.44 -5.30 -18.51
CA VAL A 64 4.45 -4.32 -18.96
C VAL A 64 4.57 -4.03 -20.47
N VAL A 65 5.80 -3.91 -20.99
CA VAL A 65 6.06 -3.71 -22.44
C VAL A 65 5.44 -4.83 -23.29
N LYS A 66 5.42 -6.08 -22.81
CA LYS A 66 4.83 -7.22 -23.54
C LYS A 66 3.31 -7.12 -23.68
N VAL A 67 2.65 -6.42 -22.76
CA VAL A 67 1.19 -6.28 -22.70
C VAL A 67 0.74 -4.98 -23.37
N LEU A 68 1.58 -3.95 -23.34
CA LEU A 68 1.28 -2.68 -23.98
C LEU A 68 1.27 -2.80 -25.50
N LYS A 69 0.20 -2.26 -26.11
CA LYS A 69 0.15 -2.08 -27.56
C LYS A 69 1.17 -1.03 -27.98
N HIS A 70 1.92 -1.35 -29.03
CA HIS A 70 2.74 -0.36 -29.73
C HIS A 70 1.85 0.76 -30.26
N VAL A 71 2.28 2.01 -30.09
CA VAL A 71 1.62 3.19 -30.64
C VAL A 71 2.70 3.95 -31.39
N GLU A 72 2.46 4.22 -32.67
CA GLU A 72 3.41 4.94 -33.51
C GLU A 72 3.72 6.32 -32.94
N GLY A 73 4.99 6.73 -33.01
CA GLY A 73 5.47 8.00 -32.46
C GLY A 73 5.83 7.96 -30.97
N TYR A 74 5.53 6.87 -30.24
CA TYR A 74 5.82 6.78 -28.79
C TYR A 74 6.75 5.63 -28.45
N ASN A 75 7.69 5.89 -27.53
CA ASN A 75 8.55 4.84 -26.99
C ASN A 75 7.79 3.95 -26.00
N THR A 76 7.57 2.68 -26.36
CA THR A 76 6.85 1.69 -25.55
C THR A 76 7.45 1.50 -24.15
N TYR A 77 8.77 1.59 -24.01
CA TYR A 77 9.44 1.45 -22.71
C TYR A 77 9.14 2.63 -21.78
N VAL A 78 9.13 3.85 -22.33
CA VAL A 78 8.78 5.07 -21.59
C VAL A 78 7.31 4.99 -21.14
N ARG A 79 6.41 4.61 -22.06
CA ARG A 79 4.98 4.39 -21.74
C ARG A 79 4.78 3.32 -20.66
N ALA A 80 5.56 2.24 -20.68
CA ALA A 80 5.52 1.21 -19.65
C ALA A 80 5.97 1.74 -18.28
N LYS A 81 7.03 2.55 -18.24
CA LYS A 81 7.51 3.18 -17.01
C LYS A 81 6.44 4.13 -16.42
N ASN A 82 5.81 4.92 -17.28
CA ASN A 82 4.78 5.87 -16.85
C ASN A 82 3.50 5.16 -16.40
N ALA A 83 3.08 4.10 -17.09
CA ALA A 83 1.96 3.26 -16.64
C ALA A 83 2.21 2.63 -15.26
N ILE A 84 3.42 2.16 -14.98
CA ILE A 84 3.80 1.65 -13.65
C ILE A 84 3.68 2.77 -12.62
N ALA A 85 4.27 3.94 -12.88
CA ALA A 85 4.24 5.06 -11.96
C ALA A 85 2.81 5.55 -11.67
N THR A 86 1.94 5.59 -12.69
CA THR A 86 0.51 5.94 -12.52
C THR A 86 -0.22 4.93 -11.65
N LEU A 87 0.03 3.63 -11.86
CA LEU A 87 -0.56 2.58 -11.02
C LEU A 87 -0.04 2.64 -9.58
N GLU A 88 1.25 2.90 -9.39
CA GLU A 88 1.83 3.08 -8.06
C GLU A 88 1.16 4.26 -7.35
N ASN A 89 1.09 5.44 -8.00
CA ASN A 89 0.42 6.62 -7.45
C ASN A 89 -1.02 6.31 -7.04
N PHE A 90 -1.80 5.66 -7.91
CA PHE A 90 -3.16 5.23 -7.59
C PHE A 90 -3.23 4.30 -6.37
N LEU A 91 -2.37 3.27 -6.30
CA LEU A 91 -2.36 2.32 -5.18
C LEU A 91 -2.00 2.95 -3.84
N TYR A 92 -1.26 4.07 -3.87
CA TYR A 92 -0.91 4.86 -2.70
C TYR A 92 -1.98 5.88 -2.28
N THR A 93 -2.98 6.14 -3.12
CA THR A 93 -4.13 7.00 -2.79
C THR A 93 -5.26 6.20 -2.11
N ALA A 94 -6.29 6.93 -1.67
CA ALA A 94 -7.54 6.36 -1.17
C ALA A 94 -8.64 6.33 -2.25
N ASP A 95 -8.30 6.68 -3.49
CA ASP A 95 -9.28 6.87 -4.56
C ASP A 95 -9.89 5.55 -5.00
N ALA A 96 -11.19 5.59 -5.31
CA ALA A 96 -11.95 4.42 -5.75
C ALA A 96 -11.67 4.06 -7.21
N GLU A 97 -11.27 5.04 -8.03
CA GLU A 97 -11.10 4.91 -9.47
C GLU A 97 -9.82 5.57 -9.96
N LEU A 98 -9.25 5.03 -11.04
CA LEU A 98 -8.04 5.55 -11.67
C LEU A 98 -8.37 6.81 -12.50
N SER A 99 -7.87 7.96 -12.07
CA SER A 99 -8.00 9.25 -12.76
C SER A 99 -6.67 9.77 -13.33
N THR A 100 -6.74 10.83 -14.14
CA THR A 100 -5.57 11.55 -14.69
C THR A 100 -4.72 12.23 -13.61
N GLU A 101 -5.24 12.41 -12.40
CA GLU A 101 -4.51 12.99 -11.26
C GLU A 101 -3.36 12.10 -10.79
N HIS A 102 -3.47 10.79 -11.05
CA HIS A 102 -2.44 9.79 -10.75
C HIS A 102 -1.28 9.79 -11.75
N VAL A 103 -1.46 10.43 -12.91
CA VAL A 103 -0.40 10.51 -13.94
C VAL A 103 0.72 11.40 -13.39
N PRO A 104 1.99 10.95 -13.46
CA PRO A 104 3.11 11.74 -12.98
C PRO A 104 3.18 13.13 -13.61
N CYS A 105 3.54 14.13 -12.80
CA CYS A 105 3.48 15.53 -13.19
C CYS A 105 4.29 15.87 -14.44
N TRP A 106 5.42 15.19 -14.68
CA TRP A 106 6.27 15.42 -15.84
C TRP A 106 5.63 15.02 -17.18
N GLU A 107 4.62 14.15 -17.21
CA GLU A 107 3.85 13.87 -18.44
C GLU A 107 2.63 14.78 -18.60
N ARG A 108 2.09 15.31 -17.49
CA ARG A 108 0.93 16.23 -17.56
C ARG A 108 1.26 17.49 -18.33
N ASP A 109 2.51 17.95 -18.26
CA ASP A 109 2.98 19.15 -18.95
C ASP A 109 3.20 18.91 -20.45
N GLU A 110 3.46 17.67 -20.89
CA GLU A 110 3.70 17.33 -22.30
C GLU A 110 2.40 17.25 -23.13
N HIS A 111 1.25 17.03 -22.49
CA HIS A 111 -0.06 16.95 -23.15
C HIS A 111 -0.96 18.18 -22.93
N ASN A 112 -0.53 19.14 -22.10
CA ASN A 112 -1.19 20.44 -21.92
C ASN A 112 -0.49 21.59 -22.67
N VAL A 113 0.53 21.28 -23.45
CA VAL A 113 1.16 22.21 -24.39
C VAL A 113 0.89 21.67 -25.80
N THR A 114 -0.07 22.33 -26.45
CA THR A 114 -0.50 22.22 -27.87
C THR A 114 -1.24 20.98 -28.35
#